data_AF-A0A3C1A5U9-F1
#
_entry.id   AF-A0A3C1A5U9-F1
#
_cell.length_a   1.000
_cell.length_b   1.000
_cell.length_c   1.000
_cell.angle_alpha   90.00
_cell.angle_beta   90.00
_cell.angle_gamma   90.00
#
_symmetry.space_group_name_H-M   'P 1'
#
loop_
_entity.id
_entity.type
_entity.pdbx_description
1 polymer ?
#
loop_
_entity_poly.entity_id
_entity_poly.type
_entity_poly.pdbx_seq_one_letter_code
_entity_poly.pdbx_strand_id
1 'polypeptide(L)' 'QMEINVSHYTAKAIASAMHTDELVKSDSTVIRIDYKDSGLGSNSCGPALLEKYRLSEKDINFAFYMR' A
#
# COMPACT_ATOMS: atom_id res chain seq x y z
N GLN A 1 10.17 2.51 10.49
CA GLN A 1 10.65 2.98 9.17
C GLN A 1 9.41 3.10 8.30
N MET A 2 9.21 4.23 7.63
CA MET A 2 8.05 4.46 6.75
C MET A 2 8.23 3.80 5.39
N GLU A 3 7.12 3.54 4.69
CA GLU A 3 7.08 3.07 3.30
C GLU A 3 6.73 4.23 2.37
N ILE A 4 7.30 4.21 1.16
CA ILE A 4 6.97 5.17 0.11
C ILE A 4 6.72 4.42 -1.20
N ASN A 5 5.58 4.70 -1.81
CA ASN A 5 5.25 4.26 -3.16
C ASN A 5 5.11 5.48 -4.10
N VAL A 6 5.71 5.42 -5.28
CA VAL A 6 5.55 6.43 -6.35
C VAL A 6 5.07 5.75 -7.61
N SER A 7 3.94 6.21 -8.15
CA SER A 7 3.28 5.55 -9.28
C SER A 7 2.54 6.56 -10.16
N HIS A 8 2.30 6.20 -11.42
CA HIS A 8 1.35 6.90 -12.29
C HIS A 8 -0.08 6.36 -12.17
N TYR A 9 -0.31 5.38 -11.29
CA TYR A 9 -1.59 4.72 -11.10
C TYR A 9 -2.01 4.79 -9.63
N THR A 10 -3.28 5.10 -9.38
CA THR A 10 -3.83 5.06 -8.01
C THR A 10 -3.93 3.62 -7.52
N ALA A 11 -3.88 3.40 -6.21
CA ALA A 11 -4.10 2.07 -5.63
C ALA A 11 -5.45 1.47 -6.05
N LYS A 12 -6.49 2.32 -6.20
CA LYS A 12 -7.80 1.91 -6.70
C LYS A 12 -7.74 1.47 -8.16
N ALA A 13 -7.01 2.17 -9.02
CA ALA A 13 -6.86 1.78 -10.43
C ALA A 13 -6.14 0.43 -10.55
N ILE A 14 -5.06 0.24 -9.77
CA ILE A 14 -4.33 -1.04 -9.72
C ILE A 14 -5.24 -2.18 -9.23
N ALA A 15 -6.01 -1.95 -8.17
CA ALA A 15 -6.91 -2.98 -7.61
C ALA A 15 -8.10 -3.32 -8.52
N SER A 16 -8.49 -2.42 -9.44
CA SER A 16 -9.65 -2.61 -10.31
C SER A 16 -9.30 -3.25 -11.66
N ALA A 17 -8.04 -3.11 -12.11
CA ALA A 17 -7.58 -3.68 -13.37
C ALA A 17 -7.40 -5.19 -13.25
N MET A 18 -7.91 -5.95 -14.22
CA MET A 18 -7.70 -7.40 -14.29
C MET A 18 -6.38 -7.72 -15.00
N HIS A 19 -5.95 -6.85 -15.91
CA HIS A 19 -4.71 -6.97 -16.69
C HIS A 19 -3.95 -5.64 -16.71
N THR A 20 -2.65 -5.68 -16.96
CA THR A 20 -1.79 -4.48 -16.88
C THR A 20 -2.06 -3.46 -17.98
N ASP A 21 -2.61 -3.88 -19.11
CA ASP A 21 -3.02 -3.03 -20.24
C ASP A 21 -4.37 -2.32 -19.99
N GLU A 22 -5.13 -2.72 -18.99
CA GLU A 22 -6.35 -2.05 -18.53
C GLU A 22 -6.07 -0.89 -17.55
N LEU A 23 -4.81 -0.70 -17.14
CA LEU A 23 -4.45 0.33 -16.17
C LEU A 23 -4.68 1.75 -16.71
N VAL A 24 -5.59 2.47 -16.05
CA VAL A 24 -5.85 3.89 -16.33
C VAL A 24 -4.89 4.76 -15.55
N LYS A 25 -4.03 5.51 -16.26
CA LYS A 25 -3.11 6.47 -15.65
C LYS A 25 -3.86 7.60 -14.95
N SER A 26 -3.30 8.05 -13.83
CA SER A 26 -3.69 9.28 -13.16
C SER A 26 -3.18 10.50 -13.94
N ASP A 27 -3.91 11.61 -13.88
CA ASP A 27 -3.48 12.91 -14.43
C ASP A 27 -2.28 13.51 -13.68
N SER A 28 -1.81 12.86 -12.61
CA SER A 28 -0.70 13.29 -11.75
C SER A 28 0.10 12.11 -11.22
N THR A 29 1.34 12.37 -10.78
CA THR A 29 2.13 11.40 -10.03
C THR A 29 1.49 11.14 -8.67
N VAL A 30 1.19 9.88 -8.38
CA VAL A 30 0.64 9.41 -7.11
C VAL A 30 1.80 9.05 -6.20
N ILE A 31 1.93 9.76 -5.07
CA ILE A 31 2.90 9.47 -4.02
C ILE A 31 2.12 9.00 -2.80
N ARG A 32 2.42 7.80 -2.29
CA ARG A 32 1.94 7.34 -0.99
C ARG A 32 3.09 7.36 0.02
N ILE A 33 2.79 7.84 1.22
CA ILE A 33 3.73 7.91 2.34
C ILE A 33 3.04 7.24 3.52
N ASP A 34 3.40 5.99 3.75
CA ASP A 34 2.70 5.11 4.67
C ASP A 34 3.57 4.91 5.94
N TYR A 35 2.99 5.11 7.14
CA TYR A 35 3.71 4.90 8.41
C TYR A 35 4.29 3.48 8.52
N LYS A 36 3.49 2.50 8.10
CA LYS A 36 3.79 1.07 7.99
C LYS A 36 2.65 0.41 7.19
N ASP A 37 2.95 -0.67 6.49
CA ASP A 37 1.98 -1.57 5.89
C ASP A 37 1.94 -2.92 6.61
N SER A 38 0.82 -3.64 6.49
CA SER A 38 0.80 -5.06 6.86
C SER A 38 1.61 -5.88 5.87
N GLY A 39 2.22 -6.97 6.35
CA GLY A 39 2.83 -7.95 5.45
C GLY A 39 1.80 -8.62 4.53
N LEU A 40 2.25 -9.16 3.40
CA LEU A 40 1.37 -9.81 2.42
C LEU A 40 0.84 -11.17 2.90
N GLY A 41 1.72 -12.00 3.48
CA GLY A 41 1.39 -13.37 3.88
C GLY A 41 1.06 -14.27 2.69
N SER A 42 0.36 -15.38 2.95
CA SER A 42 -0.05 -16.37 1.94
C SER A 42 -1.55 -16.73 2.02
N ASN A 43 -2.36 -15.83 2.58
CA ASN A 43 -3.79 -16.06 2.87
C ASN A 43 -4.69 -16.15 1.61
N SER A 44 -4.10 -16.21 0.41
CA SER A 44 -4.80 -16.60 -0.82
C SER A 44 -5.04 -18.10 -0.89
N CYS A 45 -4.10 -18.91 -0.38
CA CYS A 45 -4.19 -20.36 -0.23
C CYS A 45 -3.17 -20.83 0.83
N GLY A 46 -3.39 -20.44 2.08
CA GLY A 46 -2.42 -20.61 3.15
C GLY A 46 -2.92 -20.00 4.47
N PRO A 47 -2.09 -19.97 5.52
CA PRO A 47 -2.50 -19.44 6.80
C PRO A 47 -2.73 -17.93 6.78
N ALA A 48 -3.57 -17.46 7.70
CA ALA A 48 -3.71 -16.04 8.00
C ALA A 48 -2.35 -15.42 8.38
N LEU A 49 -2.15 -14.15 8.04
CA LEU A 49 -0.92 -13.41 8.34
C LEU A 49 -0.58 -13.50 9.83
N LEU A 50 0.65 -13.83 10.22
CA LEU A 50 1.02 -13.88 11.64
C LEU A 50 0.90 -12.50 12.30
N GLU A 51 0.49 -12.48 13.57
CA GLU A 51 0.20 -11.24 14.31
C GLU A 51 1.35 -10.23 14.29
N LYS A 52 2.60 -10.70 14.44
CA LYS A 52 3.81 -9.85 14.39
C LYS A 52 4.02 -9.11 13.06
N TYR A 53 3.33 -9.49 11.99
CA TYR A 53 3.42 -8.85 10.67
C TYR A 53 2.18 -8.03 10.32
N ARG A 54 1.18 -7.96 11.21
CA ARG A 54 -0.03 -7.14 11.02
C ARG A 54 0.21 -5.73 11.56
N LEU A 55 -0.27 -4.72 10.84
CA LEU A 55 -0.46 -3.39 11.41
C LEU A 55 -1.76 -3.40 12.24
N SER A 56 -1.64 -3.69 13.54
CA SER A 56 -2.80 -3.80 14.47
C SER A 56 -2.92 -2.64 15.45
N GLU A 57 -1.87 -1.82 15.60
CA GLU A 57 -1.84 -0.65 16.47
C GLU A 57 -2.93 0.37 16.09
N LYS A 58 -3.57 0.97 17.09
CA LYS A 58 -4.67 1.94 16.91
C LYS A 58 -4.23 3.37 17.11
N ASP A 59 -3.27 3.59 18.01
CA ASP A 59 -2.68 4.88 18.29
C ASP A 59 -1.39 5.04 17.48
N ILE A 60 -1.47 5.80 16.40
CA ILE A 60 -0.35 6.01 15.47
C ILE A 60 0.18 7.43 15.64
N ASN A 61 1.44 7.55 16.05
CA ASN A 61 2.18 8.81 16.07
C ASN A 61 3.18 8.82 14.91
N PHE A 62 2.86 9.56 13.86
CA PHE A 62 3.65 9.61 12.63
C PHE A 62 3.83 11.05 12.14
N ALA A 63 5.04 11.38 11.73
CA ALA A 63 5.37 12.68 11.14
C ALA A 63 6.38 12.50 10.01
N PHE A 64 6.25 13.32 8.97
CA PHE A 64 7.21 13.46 7.89
C PHE A 64 7.30 14.94 7.50
N TYR A 65 8.36 15.29 6.77
CA TYR A 65 8.61 16.64 6.30
C TYR A 65 8.88 16.61 4.80
N MET A 66 8.32 17.57 4.07
CA MET A 66 8.58 17.80 2.64
C MET A 66 9.05 19.23 2.44
N ARG A 67 10.01 19.42 1.54
CA ARG A 67 10.59 20.72 1.20
C ARG A 67 10.32 21.07 -0.25
#